data_AF-A0A0B7G313-F1
#
_entry.id   AF-A0A0B7G313-F1
#
_cell.length_a   1.000
_cell.length_b   1.000
_cell.length_c   1.000
_cell.angle_alpha   90.00
_cell.angle_beta   90.00
_cell.angle_gamma   90.00
#
_symmetry.space_group_name_H-M   'P 1'
#
loop_
_entity.id
_entity.type
_entity.pdbx_description
1 polymer ?
#
loop_
_entity_poly.entity_id
_entity_poly.type
_entity_poly.pdbx_seq_one_letter_code
_entity_poly.pdbx_strand_id
1 'polypeptide(L)'
;MAHIPSDEEILEKLAELRIGSPEIGINKAVTLIKEKNPDWGLSAKRLRNVSKQLDPPSSETPPGTHEPQGSQLSKPSHATKESPMSALMQVLNQFMAGGDRKAAKRAAQIDLSLKMAINDLKGVVNNPSAFTKMDFSSSGANYPLRSCKLAVTIVLQIVAQDKQLYDCIALNSRSLGGLPTVAQIRAQPSASLPIAFARAQEAALKHQKSTAVAVNLIDVEMTERGEGYSSGSLNHMSFSHAFVAFVGPEGMRVLQAWGEHGYSLAENVNSPASRLRDWSEAEAFVNEYDKLVHMGTAWKPETFEAYKQCFGVDIPKITGPRGPERKSVTPYFRPWTRIKEISDVKTSDIKRWIKVLDAVNKLVK
;
A
#
# COMPACT_ATOMS: atom_id res chain seq x y z
N MET A 1 -24.75 -41.68 1.28
CA MET A 1 -23.86 -41.38 2.43
C MET A 1 -22.59 -40.77 1.85
N ALA A 2 -22.10 -39.65 2.38
CA ALA A 2 -20.86 -39.04 1.87
C ALA A 2 -19.69 -39.99 2.17
N HIS A 3 -18.90 -40.31 1.15
CA HIS A 3 -17.68 -41.09 1.33
C HIS A 3 -16.64 -40.17 2.00
N ILE A 4 -16.01 -40.66 3.07
CA ILE A 4 -14.97 -39.94 3.78
C ILE A 4 -13.65 -40.57 3.36
N PRO A 5 -12.90 -39.98 2.41
CA PRO A 5 -11.65 -40.53 1.94
C PRO A 5 -10.62 -40.57 3.07
N SER A 6 -9.69 -41.53 3.00
CA SER A 6 -8.51 -41.60 3.87
C SER A 6 -7.52 -40.48 3.54
N ASP A 7 -6.58 -40.20 4.45
CA ASP A 7 -5.55 -39.19 4.19
C ASP A 7 -4.58 -39.65 3.09
N GLU A 8 -4.37 -40.96 2.92
CA GLU A 8 -3.54 -41.56 1.87
C GLU A 8 -4.16 -41.38 0.48
N GLU A 9 -5.48 -41.60 0.33
CA GLU A 9 -6.22 -41.37 -0.92
C GLU A 9 -6.17 -39.89 -1.33
N ILE A 10 -6.23 -39.00 -0.33
CA ILE A 10 -6.09 -37.55 -0.55
C ILE A 10 -4.67 -37.19 -1.02
N LEU A 11 -3.63 -37.80 -0.42
CA LEU A 11 -2.23 -37.58 -0.79
C LEU A 11 -1.94 -38.06 -2.21
N GLU A 12 -2.44 -39.23 -2.59
CA GLU A 12 -2.28 -39.78 -3.94
C GLU A 12 -2.88 -38.83 -5.00
N LYS A 13 -4.10 -38.34 -4.78
CA LYS A 13 -4.75 -37.38 -5.70
C LYS A 13 -4.07 -36.02 -5.74
N LEU A 14 -3.51 -35.56 -4.63
CA LEU A 14 -2.69 -34.35 -4.60
C LEU A 14 -1.38 -34.53 -5.38
N ALA A 15 -0.72 -35.68 -5.25
CA ALA A 15 0.50 -35.99 -5.96
C ALA A 15 0.27 -36.09 -7.49
N GLU A 16 -0.78 -36.81 -7.92
CA GLU A 16 -1.20 -36.88 -9.33
C GLU A 16 -1.44 -35.48 -9.93
N LEU A 17 -2.13 -34.60 -9.20
CA LEU A 17 -2.41 -33.23 -9.65
C LEU A 17 -1.15 -32.37 -9.73
N ARG A 18 -0.22 -32.49 -8.79
CA ARG A 18 1.04 -31.75 -8.81
C ARG A 18 1.97 -32.20 -9.93
N ILE A 19 1.93 -33.48 -10.33
CA ILE A 19 2.68 -33.98 -11.50
C ILE A 19 2.19 -33.31 -12.79
N GLY A 20 0.87 -33.21 -12.99
CA GLY A 20 0.29 -32.59 -14.19
C GLY A 20 0.24 -31.05 -14.16
N SER A 21 0.35 -30.42 -12.99
CA SER A 21 0.22 -28.98 -12.80
C SER A 21 0.96 -28.52 -11.53
N PRO A 22 2.30 -28.41 -11.57
CA PRO A 22 3.13 -28.16 -10.37
C PRO A 22 2.87 -26.81 -9.70
N GLU A 23 2.32 -25.84 -10.41
CA GLU A 23 2.00 -24.50 -9.87
C GLU A 23 0.57 -24.38 -9.31
N ILE A 24 -0.15 -25.49 -9.16
CA ILE A 24 -1.56 -25.43 -8.73
C ILE A 24 -1.68 -25.09 -7.24
N GLY A 25 -2.23 -23.91 -6.95
CA GLY A 25 -2.53 -23.48 -5.58
C GLY A 25 -3.57 -24.37 -4.89
N ILE A 26 -3.45 -24.50 -3.56
CA ILE A 26 -4.24 -25.48 -2.77
C ILE A 26 -5.76 -25.32 -2.92
N ASN A 27 -6.27 -24.09 -3.04
CA ASN A 27 -7.71 -23.85 -3.22
C ASN A 27 -8.20 -24.38 -4.58
N LYS A 28 -7.38 -24.25 -5.63
CA LYS A 28 -7.71 -24.78 -6.96
C LYS A 28 -7.59 -26.32 -6.97
N ALA A 29 -6.62 -26.87 -6.23
CA ALA A 29 -6.51 -28.31 -6.01
C ALA A 29 -7.74 -28.88 -5.27
N VAL A 30 -8.27 -28.20 -4.24
CA VAL A 30 -9.52 -28.60 -3.55
C VAL A 30 -10.67 -28.71 -4.55
N THR A 31 -10.85 -27.68 -5.40
CA THR A 31 -11.94 -27.66 -6.38
C THR A 31 -11.81 -28.82 -7.37
N LEU A 32 -10.63 -29.03 -7.94
CA LEU A 32 -10.42 -30.11 -8.92
C LEU A 32 -10.56 -31.51 -8.31
N ILE A 33 -10.13 -31.72 -7.07
CA ILE A 33 -10.32 -33.02 -6.38
C ILE A 33 -11.81 -33.27 -6.13
N LYS A 34 -12.57 -32.24 -5.74
CA LYS A 34 -14.02 -32.35 -5.55
C LYS A 34 -14.80 -32.56 -6.84
N GLU A 35 -14.39 -31.91 -7.92
CA GLU A 35 -15.00 -32.11 -9.24
C GLU A 35 -14.80 -33.56 -9.73
N LYS A 36 -13.62 -34.13 -9.48
CA LYS A 36 -13.33 -35.52 -9.84
C LYS A 36 -13.92 -36.55 -8.88
N ASN A 37 -14.23 -36.17 -7.64
CA ASN A 37 -14.76 -37.05 -6.59
C ASN A 37 -15.92 -36.35 -5.84
N PRO A 38 -17.09 -36.21 -6.48
CA PRO A 38 -18.19 -35.38 -5.95
C PRO A 38 -18.84 -35.94 -4.68
N ASP A 39 -18.62 -37.23 -4.41
CA ASP A 39 -19.09 -37.96 -3.23
C ASP A 39 -18.18 -37.80 -2.00
N TRP A 40 -17.00 -37.19 -2.16
CA TRP A 40 -16.05 -36.96 -1.08
C TRP A 40 -16.48 -35.81 -0.17
N GLY A 41 -16.61 -36.10 1.13
CA GLY A 41 -16.81 -35.13 2.21
C GLY A 41 -15.56 -34.29 2.53
N LEU A 42 -14.82 -33.81 1.53
CA LEU A 42 -13.52 -33.17 1.70
C LEU A 42 -13.66 -31.68 2.05
N SER A 43 -13.04 -31.23 3.15
CA SER A 43 -12.97 -29.81 3.50
C SER A 43 -11.62 -29.18 3.10
N ALA A 44 -11.63 -27.88 2.77
CA ALA A 44 -10.39 -27.15 2.46
C ALA A 44 -9.40 -27.09 3.64
N LYS A 45 -9.90 -27.27 4.87
CA LYS A 45 -9.07 -27.37 6.08
C LYS A 45 -8.36 -28.72 6.15
N ARG A 46 -9.07 -29.83 5.88
CA ARG A 46 -8.49 -31.18 5.88
C ARG A 46 -7.43 -31.35 4.80
N LEU A 47 -7.70 -30.88 3.57
CA LEU A 47 -6.71 -30.94 2.48
C LEU A 47 -5.42 -30.16 2.81
N ARG A 48 -5.54 -29.00 3.46
CA ARG A 48 -4.37 -28.22 3.91
C ARG A 48 -3.54 -28.95 4.96
N ASN A 49 -4.18 -29.67 5.89
CA ASN A 49 -3.47 -30.44 6.90
C ASN A 49 -2.74 -31.63 6.30
N VAL A 50 -3.40 -32.35 5.38
CA VAL A 50 -2.81 -33.50 4.68
C VAL A 50 -1.68 -33.07 3.75
N SER A 51 -1.84 -31.96 3.01
CA SER A 51 -0.81 -31.43 2.10
C SER A 51 0.51 -31.07 2.78
N LYS A 52 0.51 -30.75 4.08
CA LYS A 52 1.75 -30.48 4.83
C LYS A 52 2.64 -31.72 4.98
N GLN A 53 2.09 -32.93 4.77
CA GLN A 53 2.85 -34.18 4.80
C GLN A 53 3.63 -34.43 3.51
N LEU A 54 3.31 -33.72 2.41
CA LEU A 54 4.03 -33.81 1.13
C LEU A 54 5.27 -32.92 1.09
N ASP A 55 5.33 -31.91 1.95
CA ASP A 55 6.45 -30.97 2.01
C ASP A 55 7.39 -31.47 3.13
N PRO A 56 8.56 -32.06 2.83
CA PRO A 56 9.44 -32.59 3.86
C PRO A 56 9.89 -31.48 4.81
N PRO A 57 10.00 -31.74 6.13
CA PRO A 57 10.59 -30.78 7.05
C PRO A 57 12.04 -30.54 6.65
N SER A 58 12.37 -29.29 6.35
CA SER A 58 13.74 -28.83 6.10
C SER A 58 14.63 -29.27 7.25
N SER A 59 15.55 -30.19 6.97
CA SER A 59 16.51 -30.72 7.94
C SER A 59 17.35 -29.62 8.54
N GLU A 60 17.33 -29.52 9.88
CA GLU A 60 18.28 -28.75 10.68
C GLU A 60 19.70 -29.29 10.49
N THR A 61 20.65 -28.41 10.16
CA THR A 61 22.09 -28.69 10.17
C THR A 61 22.71 -28.09 11.43
N PRO A 62 23.47 -28.85 12.25
CA PRO A 62 24.06 -28.36 13.50
C PRO A 62 25.39 -27.58 13.28
N PRO A 63 25.88 -26.84 14.30
CA PRO A 63 26.97 -25.87 14.12
C PRO A 63 28.34 -26.57 14.13
N GLY A 64 29.11 -26.37 13.06
CA GLY A 64 30.50 -26.78 12.95
C GLY A 64 31.42 -25.57 12.78
N THR A 65 32.21 -25.29 13.81
CA THR A 65 33.44 -24.48 13.79
C THR A 65 34.40 -24.95 12.71
N HIS A 66 34.88 -24.05 11.84
CA HIS A 66 36.24 -24.05 11.26
C HIS A 66 36.48 -22.73 10.50
N GLU A 67 37.52 -21.98 10.88
CA GLU A 67 38.27 -21.12 9.95
C GLU A 67 38.97 -22.00 8.89
N PRO A 68 39.15 -21.52 7.64
CA PRO A 68 40.46 -20.93 7.32
C PRO A 68 40.45 -19.76 6.32
N GLN A 69 41.45 -18.89 6.53
CA GLN A 69 42.27 -18.13 5.57
C GLN A 69 41.85 -18.02 4.10
N GLY A 70 41.84 -16.77 3.62
CA GLY A 70 42.66 -16.38 2.46
C GLY A 70 42.09 -16.63 1.07
N SER A 71 41.25 -15.70 0.58
CA SER A 71 41.21 -15.37 -0.84
C SER A 71 40.73 -13.92 -1.02
N GLN A 72 41.68 -13.01 -1.24
CA GLN A 72 41.40 -11.69 -1.77
C GLN A 72 40.95 -11.83 -3.23
N LEU A 73 39.64 -12.01 -3.45
CA LEU A 73 39.02 -11.59 -4.70
C LEU A 73 38.69 -10.11 -4.58
N SER A 74 39.47 -9.29 -5.28
CA SER A 74 39.17 -7.89 -5.56
C SER A 74 37.74 -7.76 -6.11
N LYS A 75 36.84 -7.19 -5.32
CA LYS A 75 35.51 -6.79 -5.79
C LYS A 75 35.67 -5.76 -6.90
N PRO A 76 35.06 -5.93 -8.07
CA PRO A 76 34.91 -4.85 -9.01
C PRO A 76 34.02 -3.79 -8.36
N SER A 77 34.52 -2.56 -8.31
CA SER A 77 33.77 -1.37 -7.91
C SER A 77 32.69 -1.07 -8.94
N HIS A 78 31.62 -1.87 -8.97
CA HIS A 78 30.39 -1.41 -9.57
C HIS A 78 29.83 -0.35 -8.65
N ALA A 79 29.87 0.91 -9.09
CA ALA A 79 29.08 1.97 -8.50
C ALA A 79 27.67 1.43 -8.32
N THR A 80 27.25 1.20 -7.08
CA THR A 80 25.97 0.61 -6.74
C THR A 80 24.90 1.49 -7.36
N LYS A 81 24.29 1.00 -8.44
CA LYS A 81 23.26 1.73 -9.16
C LYS A 81 22.14 2.00 -8.18
N GLU A 82 21.88 3.26 -7.91
CA GLU A 82 20.88 3.67 -6.93
C GLU A 82 19.50 3.09 -7.27
N SER A 83 18.88 2.42 -6.29
CA SER A 83 17.57 1.80 -6.45
C SER A 83 16.44 2.84 -6.52
N PRO A 84 15.29 2.51 -7.14
CA PRO A 84 14.12 3.37 -7.11
C PRO A 84 13.67 3.73 -5.69
N MET A 85 13.77 2.80 -4.72
CA MET A 85 13.44 3.07 -3.31
C MET A 85 14.35 4.14 -2.72
N SER A 86 15.68 4.01 -2.89
CA SER A 86 16.64 4.99 -2.39
C SER A 86 16.37 6.38 -2.98
N ALA A 87 16.17 6.44 -4.30
CA ALA A 87 15.86 7.69 -4.97
C ALA A 87 14.53 8.30 -4.49
N LEU A 88 13.51 7.48 -4.24
CA LEU A 88 12.22 7.95 -3.72
C LEU A 88 12.40 8.58 -2.34
N MET A 89 13.14 7.92 -1.44
CA MET A 89 13.40 8.46 -0.11
C MET A 89 14.21 9.75 -0.16
N GLN A 90 15.19 9.86 -1.07
CA GLN A 90 15.95 11.09 -1.28
C GLN A 90 15.02 12.26 -1.70
N VAL A 91 14.17 12.03 -2.70
CA VAL A 91 13.24 13.05 -3.21
C VAL A 91 12.21 13.44 -2.14
N LEU A 92 11.68 12.48 -1.39
CA LEU A 92 10.76 12.77 -0.28
C LEU A 92 11.43 13.59 0.83
N ASN A 93 12.67 13.27 1.21
CA ASN A 93 13.41 14.06 2.18
C ASN A 93 13.65 15.49 1.70
N GLN A 94 13.99 15.68 0.41
CA GLN A 94 14.11 17.01 -0.18
C GLN A 94 12.76 17.76 -0.23
N PHE A 95 11.67 17.05 -0.56
CA PHE A 95 10.31 17.60 -0.57
C PHE A 95 9.93 18.11 0.82
N MET A 96 10.26 17.36 1.86
CA MET A 96 9.91 17.67 3.26
C MET A 96 10.93 18.61 3.95
N ALA A 97 12.02 18.97 3.27
CA ALA A 97 13.09 19.78 3.85
C ALA A 97 12.57 21.14 4.36
N GLY A 98 12.90 21.47 5.61
CA GLY A 98 12.44 22.70 6.26
C GLY A 98 11.02 22.65 6.84
N GLY A 99 10.47 21.44 7.02
CA GLY A 99 9.28 21.18 7.83
C GLY A 99 7.95 21.25 7.07
N ASP A 100 6.88 20.80 7.73
CA ASP A 100 5.53 20.64 7.17
C ASP A 100 5.01 21.91 6.49
N ARG A 101 5.29 23.10 7.04
CA ARG A 101 4.86 24.37 6.44
C ARG A 101 5.47 24.60 5.06
N LYS A 102 6.77 24.32 4.87
CA LYS A 102 7.42 24.48 3.56
C LYS A 102 6.98 23.37 2.61
N ALA A 103 6.83 22.16 3.11
CA ALA A 103 6.28 21.04 2.34
C ALA A 103 4.86 21.33 1.83
N ALA A 104 4.01 21.98 2.62
CA ALA A 104 2.66 22.44 2.23
C ALA A 104 2.71 23.39 1.05
N LYS A 105 3.59 24.40 1.12
CA LYS A 105 3.76 25.36 0.03
C LYS A 105 4.20 24.67 -1.27
N ARG A 106 5.14 23.71 -1.18
CA ARG A 106 5.57 22.90 -2.34
C ARG A 106 4.45 22.04 -2.90
N ALA A 107 3.73 21.35 -2.03
CA ALA A 107 2.58 20.52 -2.43
C ALA A 107 1.52 21.36 -3.14
N ALA A 108 1.20 22.54 -2.61
CA ALA A 108 0.25 23.47 -3.23
C ALA A 108 0.73 23.92 -4.61
N GLN A 109 1.99 24.34 -4.70
CA GLN A 109 2.59 24.79 -5.96
C GLN A 109 2.55 23.69 -7.03
N ILE A 110 2.96 22.48 -6.67
CA ILE A 110 3.05 21.35 -7.59
C ILE A 110 1.64 20.89 -8.02
N ASP A 111 0.76 20.60 -7.06
CA ASP A 111 -0.56 20.05 -7.35
C ASP A 111 -1.41 21.01 -8.19
N LEU A 112 -1.42 22.30 -7.86
CA LEU A 112 -2.17 23.30 -8.63
C LEU A 112 -1.57 23.53 -10.01
N SER A 113 -0.24 23.57 -10.15
CA SER A 113 0.42 23.71 -11.46
C SER A 113 0.07 22.53 -12.38
N LEU A 114 0.11 21.29 -11.85
CA LEU A 114 -0.26 20.10 -12.62
C LEU A 114 -1.73 20.11 -13.01
N LYS A 115 -2.63 20.47 -12.10
CA LYS A 115 -4.07 20.57 -12.38
C LYS A 115 -4.40 21.63 -13.44
N MET A 116 -3.68 22.75 -13.47
CA MET A 116 -3.86 23.77 -14.50
C MET A 116 -3.31 23.36 -15.86
N ALA A 117 -2.28 22.51 -15.87
CA ALA A 117 -1.66 22.00 -17.08
C ALA A 117 -2.09 20.57 -17.41
N ILE A 118 -3.35 20.23 -17.11
CA ILE A 118 -3.83 18.85 -17.23
C ILE A 118 -3.72 18.28 -18.66
N ASN A 119 -3.76 19.16 -19.65
CA ASN A 119 -3.60 18.83 -21.07
C ASN A 119 -2.13 18.73 -21.52
N ASP A 120 -1.17 19.15 -20.70
CA ASP A 120 0.28 19.12 -20.98
C ASP A 120 1.10 18.77 -19.72
N LEU A 121 0.68 17.72 -19.00
CA LEU A 121 1.38 17.29 -17.77
C LEU A 121 2.85 16.96 -18.03
N LYS A 122 3.13 16.32 -19.18
CA LYS A 122 4.49 15.97 -19.59
C LYS A 122 5.35 17.20 -19.84
N GLY A 123 4.83 18.21 -20.55
CA GLY A 123 5.56 19.45 -20.79
C GLY A 123 5.89 20.18 -19.50
N VAL A 124 4.96 20.19 -18.54
CA VAL A 124 5.18 20.82 -17.23
C VAL A 124 6.21 20.09 -16.38
N VAL A 125 6.13 18.77 -16.21
CA VAL A 125 7.10 18.03 -15.39
C VAL A 125 8.52 18.11 -15.96
N ASN A 126 8.66 18.15 -17.28
CA ASN A 126 9.97 18.27 -17.94
C ASN A 126 10.48 19.72 -18.01
N ASN A 127 9.67 20.71 -17.64
CA ASN A 127 10.04 22.12 -17.62
C ASN A 127 9.86 22.72 -16.22
N PRO A 128 10.92 22.72 -15.37
CA PRO A 128 10.83 23.26 -14.02
C PRO A 128 10.34 24.71 -13.93
N SER A 129 10.55 25.53 -14.98
CA SER A 129 10.04 26.91 -15.01
C SER A 129 8.51 27.00 -15.13
N ALA A 130 7.84 25.94 -15.58
CA ALA A 130 6.38 25.91 -15.65
C ALA A 130 5.75 25.99 -14.25
N PHE A 131 6.39 25.41 -13.24
CA PHE A 131 5.96 25.46 -11.84
C PHE A 131 6.17 26.83 -11.19
N THR A 132 6.86 27.76 -11.85
CA THR A 132 7.14 29.10 -11.32
C THR A 132 6.33 30.20 -12.00
N LYS A 133 5.44 29.86 -12.93
CA LYS A 133 4.62 30.84 -13.66
C LYS A 133 3.49 31.44 -12.81
N MET A 134 3.11 30.75 -11.74
CA MET A 134 2.07 31.18 -10.80
C MET A 134 2.58 30.91 -9.38
N ASP A 135 2.26 31.77 -8.42
CA ASP A 135 2.65 31.59 -7.02
C ASP A 135 1.43 31.15 -6.19
N PHE A 136 1.44 29.89 -5.77
CA PHE A 136 0.44 29.31 -4.87
C PHE A 136 1.00 29.06 -3.47
N SER A 137 2.16 29.63 -3.13
CA SER A 137 2.80 29.42 -1.83
C SER A 137 1.94 29.94 -0.67
N SER A 138 1.08 30.93 -0.89
CA SER A 138 0.09 31.38 0.09
C SER A 138 -1.02 30.35 0.35
N SER A 139 -1.26 29.43 -0.59
CA SER A 139 -2.28 28.38 -0.48
C SER A 139 -1.84 27.19 0.38
N GLY A 140 -0.62 27.18 0.90
CA GLY A 140 -0.10 26.10 1.74
C GLY A 140 -0.97 25.80 2.97
N ALA A 141 -1.68 26.80 3.51
CA ALA A 141 -2.62 26.59 4.61
C ALA A 141 -3.76 25.60 4.27
N ASN A 142 -4.09 25.46 2.98
CA ASN A 142 -5.12 24.54 2.49
C ASN A 142 -4.59 23.12 2.23
N TYR A 143 -3.29 22.87 2.43
CA TYR A 143 -2.64 21.58 2.18
C TYR A 143 -2.27 20.91 3.50
N PRO A 144 -3.14 20.03 4.03
CA PRO A 144 -2.87 19.32 5.28
C PRO A 144 -1.81 18.22 5.07
N LEU A 145 -0.56 18.44 5.46
CA LEU A 145 0.53 17.44 5.31
C LEU A 145 0.32 16.15 6.10
N ARG A 146 -0.60 16.22 7.07
CA ARG A 146 -1.07 15.07 7.82
C ARG A 146 -2.17 14.29 7.11
N SER A 147 -2.67 14.76 5.97
CA SER A 147 -3.67 14.03 5.17
C SER A 147 -3.07 12.82 4.47
N CYS A 148 -3.63 11.65 4.76
CA CYS A 148 -3.30 10.39 4.07
C CYS A 148 -3.45 10.49 2.55
N LYS A 149 -4.50 11.19 2.07
CA LYS A 149 -4.79 11.39 0.66
C LYS A 149 -3.72 12.24 -0.02
N LEU A 150 -3.30 13.34 0.62
CA LEU A 150 -2.24 14.20 0.10
C LEU A 150 -0.90 13.45 0.09
N ALA A 151 -0.59 12.70 1.14
CA ALA A 151 0.63 11.89 1.21
C ALA A 151 0.71 10.88 0.04
N VAL A 152 -0.37 10.14 -0.22
CA VAL A 152 -0.44 9.23 -1.38
C VAL A 152 -0.30 10.00 -2.69
N THR A 153 -0.97 11.13 -2.85
CA THR A 153 -0.86 11.94 -4.07
C THR A 153 0.58 12.39 -4.32
N ILE A 154 1.29 12.88 -3.31
CA ILE A 154 2.71 13.29 -3.42
C ILE A 154 3.57 12.11 -3.87
N VAL A 155 3.45 10.96 -3.20
CA VAL A 155 4.23 9.77 -3.54
C VAL A 155 3.94 9.33 -4.98
N LEU A 156 2.67 9.25 -5.38
CA LEU A 156 2.29 8.82 -6.72
C LEU A 156 2.73 9.80 -7.80
N GLN A 157 2.67 11.12 -7.56
CA GLN A 157 3.23 12.11 -8.49
C GLN A 157 4.72 11.86 -8.73
N ILE A 158 5.48 11.58 -7.65
CA ILE A 158 6.93 11.33 -7.73
C ILE A 158 7.25 10.06 -8.53
N VAL A 159 6.52 8.97 -8.29
CA VAL A 159 6.83 7.66 -8.89
C VAL A 159 6.16 7.40 -10.25
N ALA A 160 5.17 8.21 -10.63
CA ALA A 160 4.40 7.99 -11.84
C ALA A 160 5.23 8.20 -13.11
N GLN A 161 5.01 7.30 -14.08
CA GLN A 161 5.38 7.53 -15.48
C GLN A 161 4.46 8.58 -16.09
N ASP A 162 4.94 9.31 -17.12
CA ASP A 162 4.17 10.40 -17.77
C ASP A 162 2.74 10.00 -18.14
N LYS A 163 2.59 8.83 -18.75
CA LYS A 163 1.29 8.32 -19.22
C LYS A 163 0.30 8.02 -18.08
N GLN A 164 0.78 7.88 -16.84
CA GLN A 164 -0.04 7.54 -15.67
C GLN A 164 -0.21 8.72 -14.71
N LEU A 165 0.49 9.84 -14.96
CA LEU A 165 0.53 10.96 -14.03
C LEU A 165 -0.86 11.57 -13.81
N TYR A 166 -1.68 11.69 -14.87
CA TYR A 166 -3.07 12.15 -14.75
C TYR A 166 -3.86 11.29 -13.77
N ASP A 167 -3.88 9.96 -13.98
CA ASP A 167 -4.61 9.03 -13.12
C ASP A 167 -4.14 9.12 -11.66
N CYS A 168 -2.85 9.33 -11.44
CA CYS A 168 -2.25 9.44 -10.12
C CYS A 168 -2.69 10.72 -9.39
N ILE A 169 -2.74 11.85 -10.11
CA ILE A 169 -3.27 13.11 -9.58
C ILE A 169 -4.78 13.00 -9.34
N ALA A 170 -5.49 12.35 -10.27
CA ALA A 170 -6.93 12.18 -10.19
C ALA A 170 -7.34 11.31 -8.99
N LEU A 171 -6.61 10.23 -8.68
CA LEU A 171 -6.98 9.17 -7.73
C LEU A 171 -7.61 9.67 -6.42
N ASN A 172 -7.05 10.71 -5.80
CA ASN A 172 -7.55 11.27 -4.53
C ASN A 172 -8.13 12.68 -4.66
N SER A 173 -8.28 13.19 -5.89
CA SER A 173 -8.75 14.54 -6.16
C SER A 173 -10.26 14.57 -6.34
N ARG A 174 -10.96 15.31 -5.47
CA ARG A 174 -12.40 15.57 -5.64
C ARG A 174 -12.69 16.34 -6.92
N SER A 175 -11.88 17.34 -7.25
CA SER A 175 -12.10 18.19 -8.43
C SER A 175 -11.86 17.46 -9.76
N LEU A 176 -11.18 16.30 -9.73
CA LEU A 176 -10.95 15.46 -10.89
C LEU A 176 -11.76 14.16 -10.84
N GLY A 177 -12.76 14.08 -9.96
CA GLY A 177 -13.66 12.94 -9.88
C GLY A 177 -13.04 11.63 -9.38
N GLY A 178 -11.90 11.66 -8.70
CA GLY A 178 -11.23 10.43 -8.25
C GLY A 178 -11.71 9.87 -6.94
N LEU A 179 -12.56 10.57 -6.18
CA LEU A 179 -13.20 9.98 -5.00
C LEU A 179 -14.24 8.95 -5.46
N PRO A 180 -14.24 7.73 -4.89
CA PRO A 180 -15.20 6.72 -5.29
C PRO A 180 -16.60 7.09 -4.81
N THR A 181 -17.57 6.91 -5.71
CA THR A 181 -19.01 7.09 -5.44
C THR A 181 -19.62 5.82 -4.85
N VAL A 182 -20.79 5.91 -4.21
CA VAL A 182 -21.53 4.72 -3.75
C VAL A 182 -21.82 3.76 -4.91
N ALA A 183 -22.17 4.29 -6.09
CA ALA A 183 -22.41 3.48 -7.27
C ALA A 183 -21.17 2.67 -7.69
N GLN A 184 -19.98 3.29 -7.68
CA GLN A 184 -18.72 2.61 -7.98
C GLN A 184 -18.38 1.55 -6.92
N ILE A 185 -18.54 1.87 -5.64
CA ILE A 185 -18.29 0.92 -4.54
C ILE A 185 -19.20 -0.31 -4.66
N ARG A 186 -20.48 -0.11 -5.01
CA ARG A 186 -21.43 -1.21 -5.20
C ARG A 186 -21.15 -2.03 -6.46
N ALA A 187 -20.64 -1.39 -7.52
CA ALA A 187 -20.35 -2.05 -8.78
C ALA A 187 -19.00 -2.79 -8.80
N GLN A 188 -18.06 -2.44 -7.92
CA GLN A 188 -16.70 -2.99 -7.91
C GLN A 188 -16.42 -3.74 -6.60
N PRO A 189 -15.99 -5.01 -6.66
CA PRO A 189 -15.57 -5.72 -5.46
C PRO A 189 -14.35 -5.05 -4.82
N SER A 190 -14.23 -5.20 -3.51
CA SER A 190 -13.06 -4.73 -2.76
C SER A 190 -11.79 -5.39 -3.31
N ALA A 191 -10.76 -4.60 -3.57
CA ALA A 191 -9.47 -5.08 -4.03
C ALA A 191 -8.69 -5.77 -2.90
N SER A 192 -7.91 -6.81 -3.25
CA SER A 192 -7.08 -7.56 -2.29
C SER A 192 -5.64 -7.04 -2.31
N LEU A 193 -5.19 -6.48 -1.18
CA LEU A 193 -3.78 -6.11 -0.99
C LEU A 193 -2.85 -7.33 -1.04
N PRO A 194 -3.16 -8.49 -0.43
CA PRO A 194 -2.34 -9.70 -0.59
C PRO A 194 -2.04 -10.06 -2.04
N ILE A 195 -3.05 -9.99 -2.91
CA ILE A 195 -2.90 -10.31 -4.33
C ILE A 195 -2.01 -9.28 -5.04
N ALA A 196 -2.20 -7.98 -4.79
CA ALA A 196 -1.37 -6.93 -5.38
C ALA A 196 0.08 -6.98 -4.87
N PHE A 197 0.25 -7.25 -3.58
CA PHE A 197 1.57 -7.41 -2.97
C PHE A 197 2.31 -8.62 -3.54
N ALA A 198 1.67 -9.78 -3.68
CA ALA A 198 2.29 -10.97 -4.26
C ALA A 198 2.83 -10.72 -5.68
N ARG A 199 2.07 -10.01 -6.53
CA ARG A 199 2.55 -9.58 -7.85
C ARG A 199 3.74 -8.63 -7.77
N ALA A 200 3.69 -7.65 -6.87
CA ALA A 200 4.76 -6.69 -6.68
C ALA A 200 6.04 -7.34 -6.14
N GLN A 201 5.91 -8.27 -5.20
CA GLN A 201 6.99 -9.08 -4.63
C GLN A 201 7.60 -9.99 -5.70
N GLU A 202 6.78 -10.67 -6.50
CA GLU A 202 7.27 -11.46 -7.63
C GLU A 202 8.07 -10.61 -8.62
N ALA A 203 7.55 -9.44 -9.00
CA ALA A 203 8.24 -8.52 -9.90
C ALA A 203 9.57 -8.01 -9.31
N ALA A 204 9.62 -7.76 -8.00
CA ALA A 204 10.83 -7.37 -7.30
C ALA A 204 11.88 -8.50 -7.29
N LEU A 205 11.49 -9.72 -6.91
CA LEU A 205 12.40 -10.85 -6.77
C LEU A 205 12.86 -11.40 -8.12
N LYS A 206 11.94 -11.65 -9.06
CA LYS A 206 12.24 -12.28 -10.35
C LYS A 206 12.76 -11.30 -11.40
N HIS A 207 12.27 -10.06 -11.39
CA HIS A 207 12.53 -9.10 -12.47
C HIS A 207 13.31 -7.87 -12.02
N GLN A 208 13.66 -7.77 -10.73
CA GLN A 208 14.38 -6.63 -10.18
C GLN A 208 13.63 -5.29 -10.42
N LYS A 209 12.29 -5.33 -10.38
CA LYS A 209 11.41 -4.17 -10.64
C LYS A 209 10.80 -3.64 -9.34
N SER A 210 10.66 -2.33 -9.24
CA SER A 210 9.91 -1.69 -8.16
C SER A 210 8.48 -1.39 -8.57
N THR A 211 7.55 -1.51 -7.63
CA THR A 211 6.12 -1.26 -7.82
C THR A 211 5.61 -0.38 -6.69
N ALA A 212 4.87 0.68 -7.02
CA ALA A 212 4.10 1.43 -6.03
C ALA A 212 2.66 0.92 -6.01
N VAL A 213 2.21 0.40 -4.87
CA VAL A 213 0.84 -0.06 -4.66
C VAL A 213 0.14 0.99 -3.79
N ALA A 214 -0.61 1.90 -4.41
CA ALA A 214 -1.46 2.83 -3.68
C ALA A 214 -2.74 2.12 -3.25
N VAL A 215 -3.04 2.23 -1.96
CA VAL A 215 -4.17 1.58 -1.30
C VAL A 215 -5.04 2.65 -0.67
N ASN A 216 -6.31 2.66 -1.02
CA ASN A 216 -7.33 3.47 -0.37
C ASN A 216 -8.29 2.52 0.37
N LEU A 217 -8.21 2.51 1.69
CA LEU A 217 -9.20 1.91 2.58
C LEU A 217 -10.33 2.90 2.82
N ILE A 218 -11.55 2.53 2.48
CA ILE A 218 -12.74 3.37 2.60
C ILE A 218 -13.74 2.62 3.44
N ASP A 219 -14.24 3.26 4.49
CA ASP A 219 -15.43 2.79 5.17
C ASP A 219 -16.67 3.20 4.38
N VAL A 220 -17.36 2.22 3.78
CA VAL A 220 -18.53 2.43 2.92
C VAL A 220 -19.66 3.16 3.66
N GLU A 221 -19.75 2.98 4.97
CA GLU A 221 -20.69 3.73 5.81
C GLU A 221 -20.53 5.24 5.68
N MET A 222 -19.28 5.73 5.55
CA MET A 222 -19.00 7.15 5.38
C MET A 222 -19.52 7.66 4.04
N THR A 223 -19.29 6.90 2.96
CA THR A 223 -19.66 7.31 1.61
C THR A 223 -21.18 7.29 1.46
N GLU A 224 -21.85 6.25 1.97
CA GLU A 224 -23.32 6.16 1.90
C GLU A 224 -24.00 7.25 2.74
N ARG A 225 -23.49 7.58 3.93
CA ARG A 225 -24.02 8.68 4.76
C ARG A 225 -23.72 10.07 4.17
N GLY A 226 -22.62 10.21 3.44
CA GLY A 226 -22.26 11.44 2.76
C GLY A 226 -23.09 11.72 1.51
N GLU A 227 -23.49 10.68 0.78
CA GLU A 227 -24.31 10.78 -0.45
C GLU A 227 -25.83 10.70 -0.18
N GLY A 228 -26.26 10.06 0.93
CA GLY A 228 -27.67 9.90 1.29
C GLY A 228 -28.01 10.46 2.68
N TYR A 229 -28.63 11.64 2.73
CA TYR A 229 -29.48 12.22 3.80
C TYR A 229 -29.20 11.94 5.29
N SER A 230 -29.04 13.04 6.05
CA SER A 230 -29.71 13.41 7.33
C SER A 230 -28.74 14.02 8.36
N SER A 231 -29.15 15.15 8.96
CA SER A 231 -28.43 15.98 9.94
C SER A 231 -27.96 15.27 11.22
N GLY A 232 -28.35 14.01 11.45
CA GLY A 232 -27.86 13.17 12.56
C GLY A 232 -26.50 12.49 12.31
N SER A 233 -25.96 12.53 11.08
CA SER A 233 -24.71 11.86 10.71
C SER A 233 -23.43 12.53 11.24
N LEU A 234 -23.52 13.76 11.78
CA LEU A 234 -22.38 14.57 12.23
C LEU A 234 -21.76 14.11 13.56
N ASN A 235 -22.44 13.23 14.31
CA ASN A 235 -22.03 12.81 15.65
C ASN A 235 -21.07 11.61 15.67
N HIS A 236 -20.77 11.02 14.51
CA HIS A 236 -19.89 9.86 14.42
C HIS A 236 -18.67 10.12 13.53
N MET A 237 -17.55 9.52 13.93
CA MET A 237 -16.31 9.44 13.19
C MET A 237 -16.28 8.15 12.38
N SER A 238 -16.02 8.25 11.08
CA SER A 238 -15.69 7.11 10.23
C SER A 238 -14.27 7.26 9.70
N PHE A 239 -13.63 6.14 9.35
CA PHE A 239 -12.23 6.10 8.99
C PHE A 239 -12.05 5.70 7.53
N SER A 240 -11.46 6.60 6.77
CA SER A 240 -10.85 6.28 5.48
C SER A 240 -9.36 6.55 5.59
N HIS A 241 -8.55 5.66 5.04
CA HIS A 241 -7.10 5.78 5.10
C HIS A 241 -6.47 5.45 3.76
N ALA A 242 -5.41 6.18 3.40
CA ALA A 242 -4.71 5.98 2.16
C ALA A 242 -3.20 5.88 2.42
N PHE A 243 -2.55 4.91 1.80
CA PHE A 243 -1.10 4.72 1.89
C PHE A 243 -0.53 4.16 0.58
N VAL A 244 0.79 4.24 0.45
CA VAL A 244 1.53 3.56 -0.63
C VAL A 244 2.41 2.48 -0.01
N ALA A 245 2.20 1.22 -0.41
CA ALA A 245 3.19 0.17 -0.23
C ALA A 245 4.15 0.21 -1.42
N PHE A 246 5.36 0.74 -1.22
CA PHE A 246 6.40 0.77 -2.23
C PHE A 246 7.28 -0.47 -2.09
N VAL A 247 7.20 -1.35 -3.08
CA VAL A 247 7.86 -2.66 -3.10
C VAL A 247 9.00 -2.62 -4.10
N GLY A 248 10.19 -3.05 -3.71
CA GLY A 248 11.36 -3.16 -4.56
C GLY A 248 12.20 -4.39 -4.22
N PRO A 249 13.28 -4.67 -4.97
CA PRO A 249 14.14 -5.84 -4.71
C PRO A 249 14.67 -5.93 -3.27
N GLU A 250 14.80 -4.79 -2.60
CA GLU A 250 15.26 -4.66 -1.21
C GLU A 250 14.17 -4.89 -0.15
N GLY A 251 12.89 -5.02 -0.54
CA GLY A 251 11.77 -5.23 0.38
C GLY A 251 10.64 -4.21 0.19
N MET A 252 9.98 -3.82 1.28
CA MET A 252 8.80 -2.94 1.24
C MET A 252 8.90 -1.75 2.21
N ARG A 253 8.42 -0.58 1.77
CA ARG A 253 8.13 0.55 2.65
C ARG A 253 6.66 0.93 2.58
N VAL A 254 6.08 1.32 3.71
CA VAL A 254 4.72 1.86 3.80
C VAL A 254 4.82 3.36 4.02
N LEU A 255 4.39 4.13 3.04
CA LEU A 255 4.45 5.59 3.00
C LEU A 255 3.04 6.15 3.20
N GLN A 256 2.84 6.91 4.27
CA GLN A 256 1.52 7.37 4.68
C GLN A 256 1.57 8.61 5.57
N ALA A 257 0.41 9.23 5.73
CA ALA A 257 0.09 10.19 6.79
C ALA A 257 -1.29 9.81 7.32
N TRP A 258 -1.74 10.31 8.47
CA TRP A 258 -3.01 9.84 9.06
C TRP A 258 -4.10 10.89 9.20
N GLY A 259 -3.79 12.06 9.76
CA GLY A 259 -4.74 13.16 9.88
C GLY A 259 -4.30 14.17 10.94
N GLU A 260 -5.16 15.13 11.25
CA GLU A 260 -4.91 16.20 12.22
C GLU A 260 -4.27 15.70 13.53
N HIS A 261 -4.83 14.64 14.10
CA HIS A 261 -4.38 14.02 15.35
C HIS A 261 -3.35 12.89 15.21
N GLY A 262 -2.87 12.65 13.99
CA GLY A 262 -1.90 11.59 13.71
C GLY A 262 -0.52 12.16 13.39
N TYR A 263 0.08 11.65 12.31
CA TYR A 263 1.40 12.05 11.84
C TYR A 263 1.37 12.50 10.37
N SER A 264 2.35 13.33 10.00
CA SER A 264 2.60 13.79 8.64
C SER A 264 3.42 12.78 7.84
N LEU A 265 3.45 12.94 6.51
CA LEU A 265 4.31 12.11 5.67
C LEU A 265 5.80 12.29 6.03
N ALA A 266 6.21 13.50 6.44
CA ALA A 266 7.58 13.76 6.89
C ALA A 266 7.92 13.00 8.17
N GLU A 267 7.00 12.97 9.14
CA GLU A 267 7.14 12.20 10.36
C GLU A 267 7.16 10.69 10.05
N ASN A 268 6.29 10.22 9.15
CA ASN A 268 6.23 8.82 8.74
C ASN A 268 7.55 8.34 8.11
N VAL A 269 8.07 9.08 7.13
CA VAL A 269 9.31 8.75 6.41
C VAL A 269 10.50 8.52 7.35
N ASN A 270 10.54 9.27 8.46
CA ASN A 270 11.60 9.18 9.46
C ASN A 270 11.26 8.25 10.64
N SER A 271 10.06 7.67 10.66
CA SER A 271 9.60 6.80 11.74
C SER A 271 10.01 5.34 11.52
N PRO A 272 10.14 4.55 12.61
CA PRO A 272 10.27 3.09 12.51
C PRO A 272 9.14 2.42 11.72
N ALA A 273 7.95 3.02 11.66
CA ALA A 273 6.80 2.46 10.95
C ALA A 273 6.96 2.51 9.40
N SER A 274 7.81 3.39 8.86
CA SER A 274 8.08 3.47 7.42
C SER A 274 9.45 2.89 7.02
N ARG A 275 10.15 2.27 7.97
CA ARG A 275 11.44 1.62 7.67
C ARG A 275 11.27 0.58 6.57
N LEU A 276 12.38 0.30 5.90
CA LEU A 276 12.44 -0.82 4.97
C LEU A 276 12.14 -2.11 5.75
N ARG A 277 11.09 -2.79 5.33
CA ARG A 277 10.70 -4.10 5.81
C ARG A 277 11.34 -5.15 4.94
N ASP A 278 11.88 -6.19 5.57
CA ASP A 278 12.19 -7.41 4.83
C ASP A 278 10.89 -8.10 4.36
N TRP A 279 11.03 -9.21 3.64
CA TRP A 279 9.88 -9.92 3.07
C TRP A 279 8.94 -10.49 4.13
N SER A 280 9.48 -10.99 5.24
CA SER A 280 8.68 -11.55 6.34
C SER A 280 7.84 -10.46 7.01
N GLU A 281 8.46 -9.32 7.30
CA GLU A 281 7.79 -8.17 7.88
C GLU A 281 6.77 -7.53 6.93
N ALA A 282 7.05 -7.56 5.62
CA ALA A 282 6.13 -7.08 4.60
C ALA A 282 4.88 -7.98 4.50
N GLU A 283 5.07 -9.30 4.50
CA GLU A 283 3.98 -10.28 4.52
C GLU A 283 3.15 -10.16 5.80
N ALA A 284 3.80 -9.99 6.96
CA ALA A 284 3.11 -9.77 8.23
C ALA A 284 2.21 -8.52 8.18
N PHE A 285 2.70 -7.40 7.63
CA PHE A 285 1.91 -6.20 7.44
C PHE A 285 0.70 -6.45 6.52
N VAL A 286 0.92 -7.11 5.38
CA VAL A 286 -0.13 -7.40 4.39
C VAL A 286 -1.20 -8.32 4.97
N ASN A 287 -0.80 -9.32 5.75
CA ASN A 287 -1.72 -10.22 6.45
C ASN A 287 -2.52 -9.47 7.53
N GLU A 288 -1.90 -8.55 8.26
CA GLU A 288 -2.61 -7.75 9.27
C GLU A 288 -3.62 -6.79 8.62
N TYR A 289 -3.26 -6.19 7.48
CA TYR A 289 -4.19 -5.41 6.69
C TYR A 289 -5.36 -6.27 6.17
N ASP A 290 -5.07 -7.49 5.69
CA ASP A 290 -6.10 -8.40 5.21
C ASP A 290 -7.07 -8.81 6.33
N LYS A 291 -6.57 -9.03 7.55
CA LYS A 291 -7.43 -9.24 8.73
C LYS A 291 -8.31 -8.02 8.98
N LEU A 292 -7.73 -6.81 9.01
CA LEU A 292 -8.47 -5.57 9.25
C LEU A 292 -9.67 -5.43 8.30
N VAL A 293 -9.50 -5.74 7.01
CA VAL A 293 -10.58 -5.58 6.02
C VAL A 293 -11.58 -6.74 6.00
N HIS A 294 -11.34 -7.84 6.72
CA HIS A 294 -12.23 -9.01 6.79
C HIS A 294 -12.81 -9.30 8.19
N MET A 295 -12.44 -8.53 9.22
CA MET A 295 -12.84 -8.76 10.63
C MET A 295 -14.33 -8.53 10.95
N GLY A 296 -15.14 -8.14 9.96
CA GLY A 296 -16.59 -7.99 10.06
C GLY A 296 -17.07 -6.54 9.99
N THR A 297 -18.36 -6.33 10.26
CA THR A 297 -19.06 -5.06 9.97
C THR A 297 -19.08 -4.06 11.14
N ALA A 298 -18.35 -4.30 12.23
CA ALA A 298 -18.38 -3.46 13.43
C ALA A 298 -16.99 -3.22 14.00
N TRP A 299 -16.81 -2.09 14.67
CA TRP A 299 -15.59 -1.79 15.42
C TRP A 299 -15.56 -2.58 16.72
N LYS A 300 -14.63 -3.54 16.80
CA LYS A 300 -14.37 -4.36 17.98
C LYS A 300 -12.93 -4.12 18.46
N PRO A 301 -12.57 -4.54 19.69
CA PRO A 301 -11.19 -4.42 20.18
C PRO A 301 -10.15 -4.96 19.18
N GLU A 302 -10.44 -6.07 18.52
CA GLU A 302 -9.57 -6.68 17.53
C GLU A 302 -9.43 -5.81 16.27
N THR A 303 -10.50 -5.17 15.81
CA THR A 303 -10.46 -4.22 14.67
C THR A 303 -9.60 -3.01 14.99
N PHE A 304 -9.71 -2.46 16.22
CA PHE A 304 -8.89 -1.34 16.66
C PHE A 304 -7.41 -1.72 16.75
N GLU A 305 -7.11 -2.91 17.24
CA GLU A 305 -5.75 -3.41 17.34
C GLU A 305 -5.14 -3.65 15.95
N ALA A 306 -5.87 -4.31 15.04
CA ALA A 306 -5.41 -4.50 13.66
C ALA A 306 -5.15 -3.17 12.94
N TYR A 307 -6.04 -2.18 13.14
CA TYR A 307 -5.86 -0.83 12.61
C TYR A 307 -4.60 -0.15 13.17
N LYS A 308 -4.38 -0.28 14.48
CA LYS A 308 -3.20 0.27 15.17
C LYS A 308 -1.92 -0.41 14.70
N GLN A 309 -1.91 -1.72 14.48
CA GLN A 309 -0.75 -2.44 13.96
C GLN A 309 -0.41 -2.03 12.53
N CYS A 310 -1.43 -1.80 11.68
CA CYS A 310 -1.21 -1.33 10.32
C CYS A 310 -0.72 0.13 10.28
N PHE A 311 -1.33 1.02 11.05
CA PHE A 311 -1.18 2.46 10.83
C PHE A 311 -0.52 3.20 11.99
N GLY A 312 -0.21 2.53 13.10
CA GLY A 312 0.38 3.14 14.29
C GLY A 312 -0.57 4.07 15.03
N VAL A 313 -1.89 3.97 14.78
CA VAL A 313 -2.88 4.89 15.35
C VAL A 313 -3.90 4.19 16.22
N ASP A 314 -4.04 4.70 17.44
CA ASP A 314 -4.94 4.21 18.46
C ASP A 314 -6.27 4.98 18.37
N ILE A 315 -7.20 4.51 17.52
CA ILE A 315 -8.49 5.15 17.28
C ILE A 315 -9.26 5.45 18.58
N PRO A 316 -9.33 4.53 19.58
CA PRO A 316 -9.99 4.81 20.84
C PRO A 316 -9.41 6.00 21.62
N LYS A 317 -8.11 6.31 21.46
CA LYS A 317 -7.52 7.51 22.08
C LYS A 317 -7.92 8.82 21.39
N ILE A 318 -8.26 8.74 20.10
CA ILE A 318 -8.63 9.90 19.28
C ILE A 318 -10.13 10.18 19.38
N THR A 319 -10.93 9.14 19.54
CA THR A 319 -12.39 9.19 19.56
C THR A 319 -12.98 9.11 20.97
N GLY A 320 -14.29 9.27 21.07
CA GLY A 320 -15.04 9.20 22.32
C GLY A 320 -15.04 10.51 23.12
N PRO A 321 -15.70 10.53 24.30
CA PRO A 321 -15.95 11.76 25.06
C PRO A 321 -14.69 12.48 25.55
N ARG A 322 -13.59 11.73 25.70
CA ARG A 322 -12.29 12.24 26.18
C ARG A 322 -11.25 12.37 25.06
N GLY A 323 -11.56 11.89 23.85
CA GLY A 323 -10.70 12.03 22.68
C GLY A 323 -10.77 13.44 22.10
N PRO A 324 -9.73 13.89 21.38
CA PRO A 324 -9.70 15.20 20.72
C PRO A 324 -10.88 15.44 19.77
N GLU A 325 -11.39 14.39 19.10
CA GLU A 325 -12.49 14.50 18.13
C GLU A 325 -13.86 14.63 18.81
N ARG A 326 -13.96 14.29 20.10
CA ARG A 326 -15.20 14.33 20.91
C ARG A 326 -16.41 13.65 20.24
N LYS A 327 -16.15 12.70 19.35
CA LYS A 327 -17.14 11.95 18.56
C LYS A 327 -16.92 10.46 18.73
N SER A 328 -18.01 9.71 18.79
CA SER A 328 -17.95 8.25 18.81
C SER A 328 -17.58 7.72 17.44
N VAL A 329 -16.93 6.55 17.38
CA VAL A 329 -16.74 5.84 16.11
C VAL A 329 -18.10 5.39 15.58
N THR A 330 -18.27 5.33 14.26
CA THR A 330 -19.47 4.72 13.66
C THR A 330 -19.69 3.31 14.23
N PRO A 331 -20.95 2.92 14.52
CA PRO A 331 -21.23 1.59 15.06
C PRO A 331 -20.90 0.48 14.05
N TYR A 332 -20.86 0.81 12.76
CA TYR A 332 -20.52 -0.09 11.66
C TYR A 332 -19.22 0.34 10.99
N PHE A 333 -18.46 -0.65 10.54
CA PHE A 333 -17.25 -0.52 9.73
C PHE A 333 -17.40 -1.45 8.53
N ARG A 334 -17.58 -0.90 7.33
CA ARG A 334 -17.62 -1.69 6.10
C ARG A 334 -16.42 -1.34 5.24
N PRO A 335 -15.27 -1.98 5.46
CA PRO A 335 -14.07 -1.69 4.70
C PRO A 335 -14.24 -2.08 3.23
N TRP A 336 -13.91 -1.16 2.34
CA TRP A 336 -13.75 -1.38 0.92
C TRP A 336 -12.42 -0.82 0.47
N THR A 337 -11.66 -1.62 -0.25
CA THR A 337 -10.29 -1.30 -0.64
C THR A 337 -10.23 -1.03 -2.13
N ARG A 338 -9.62 0.09 -2.51
CA ARG A 338 -9.26 0.39 -3.89
C ARG A 338 -7.75 0.40 -4.03
N ILE A 339 -7.24 -0.24 -5.08
CA ILE A 339 -5.80 -0.32 -5.36
C ILE A 339 -5.48 0.31 -6.72
N LYS A 340 -4.40 1.09 -6.79
CA LYS A 340 -3.75 1.51 -8.03
C LYS A 340 -2.29 1.07 -8.00
N GLU A 341 -1.89 0.27 -8.98
CA GLU A 341 -0.50 -0.19 -9.15
C GLU A 341 0.23 0.66 -10.19
N ILE A 342 1.44 1.11 -9.85
CA ILE A 342 2.42 1.66 -10.79
C ILE A 342 3.56 0.66 -10.83
N SER A 343 3.55 -0.21 -11.84
CA SER A 343 4.58 -1.22 -12.04
C SER A 343 5.82 -0.63 -12.72
N ASP A 344 6.96 -1.25 -12.45
CA ASP A 344 8.23 -0.95 -13.10
C ASP A 344 8.69 0.51 -12.94
N VAL A 345 8.56 1.04 -11.72
CA VAL A 345 8.99 2.39 -11.35
C VAL A 345 10.50 2.52 -11.57
N LYS A 346 10.93 3.52 -12.35
CA LYS A 346 12.35 3.74 -12.64
C LYS A 346 12.93 4.85 -11.78
N THR A 347 14.21 4.71 -11.46
CA THR A 347 15.01 5.77 -10.82
C THR A 347 14.96 7.08 -11.61
N SER A 348 14.89 7.03 -12.94
CA SER A 348 14.76 8.22 -13.80
C SER A 348 13.43 8.96 -13.63
N ASP A 349 12.32 8.23 -13.45
CA ASP A 349 10.99 8.81 -13.24
C ASP A 349 10.92 9.57 -11.91
N ILE A 350 11.66 9.08 -10.91
CA ILE A 350 11.75 9.70 -9.58
C ILE A 350 12.70 10.91 -9.61
N LYS A 351 13.93 10.74 -10.14
CA LYS A 351 14.98 11.77 -10.05
C LYS A 351 14.67 13.07 -10.77
N ARG A 352 13.81 13.05 -11.79
CA ARG A 352 13.36 14.29 -12.45
C ARG A 352 12.72 15.29 -11.49
N TRP A 353 12.12 14.80 -10.40
CA TRP A 353 11.48 15.64 -9.38
C TRP A 353 12.47 16.46 -8.55
N ILE A 354 13.76 16.08 -8.51
CA ILE A 354 14.81 16.90 -7.88
C ILE A 354 14.84 18.29 -8.53
N LYS A 355 14.85 18.36 -9.87
CA LYS A 355 14.86 19.62 -10.61
C LYS A 355 13.58 20.44 -10.41
N VAL A 356 12.43 19.76 -10.33
CA VAL A 356 11.14 20.41 -10.02
C VAL A 356 11.19 21.04 -8.63
N LEU A 357 11.67 20.29 -7.63
CA LEU A 357 11.79 20.78 -6.25
C LEU A 357 12.77 21.93 -6.13
N ASP A 358 13.90 21.90 -6.84
CA ASP A 358 14.86 23.01 -6.87
C ASP A 358 14.25 24.28 -7.45
N ALA A 359 13.41 24.18 -8.49
CA ALA A 359 12.69 25.32 -9.04
C ALA A 359 11.65 25.87 -8.07
N VAL A 360 10.81 25.00 -7.49
CA VAL A 360 9.77 25.40 -6.53
C VAL A 360 10.38 25.99 -5.25
N ASN A 361 11.52 25.48 -4.77
CA ASN A 361 12.22 25.99 -3.59
C ASN A 361 12.63 27.47 -3.71
N LYS A 362 12.85 27.97 -4.94
CA LYS A 362 13.18 29.38 -5.16
C LYS A 362 12.00 30.32 -4.86
N LEU A 363 10.77 29.82 -4.94
CA LEU A 363 9.54 30.58 -4.66
C LEU A 363 9.15 30.56 -3.18
N VAL A 364 9.51 29.49 -2.47
CA VAL A 364 9.03 29.20 -1.11
C VAL A 364 9.86 29.92 -0.02
N LYS A 365 10.69 30.91 -0.39
CA LYS A 365 11.61 31.61 0.52
C LYS A 365 10.90 32.34 1.66
#